data_AF-A0A0J7LM62-F1
#
_entry.id   AF-A0A0J7LM62-F1
#
_cell.length_a   1.000
_cell.length_b   1.000
_cell.length_c   1.000
_cell.angle_alpha   90.00
_cell.angle_beta   90.00
_cell.angle_gamma   90.00
#
_symmetry.space_group_name_H-M   'P 1'
#
loop_
_entity.id
_entity.type
_entity.pdbx_description
1 polymer ?
#
loop_
_entity_poly.entity_id
_entity_poly.type
_entity_poly.pdbx_seq_one_letter_code
_entity_poly.pdbx_strand_id
1 'polypeptide(L)'
;MYWQNDYYETAFCDEQTNGKQLVAANEDMVRLFRKINAPDTLTVNNAIGRVWYDKSDKKVEFFTHYGLSPRTGKTLKPVTKYIIEKYVVN
;
A
#
# COMPACT_ATOMS: atom_id res chain seq x y z
N MET A 1 9.31 11.20 6.24
CA MET A 1 8.59 10.83 4.99
C MET A 1 7.09 10.98 5.23
N TYR A 2 6.31 11.12 4.17
CA TYR A 2 4.84 11.19 4.25
C TYR A 2 4.21 10.37 3.13
N TRP A 3 2.96 9.94 3.34
CA TRP A 3 2.20 9.25 2.30
C TRP A 3 1.66 10.24 1.28
N GLN A 4 2.01 10.02 0.02
CA GLN A 4 1.69 10.84 -1.13
C GLN A 4 0.86 10.03 -2.12
N ASN A 5 -0.47 10.04 -1.95
CA ASN A 5 -1.49 9.35 -2.77
C ASN A 5 -1.32 7.82 -2.86
N ASP A 6 -0.24 7.35 -3.46
CA ASP A 6 0.09 5.97 -3.78
C ASP A 6 1.54 5.57 -3.45
N TYR A 7 2.36 6.45 -2.87
CA TYR A 7 3.73 6.11 -2.41
C TYR A 7 4.17 6.96 -1.21
N TYR A 8 5.29 6.57 -0.58
CA TYR A 8 5.96 7.41 0.41
C TYR A 8 6.98 8.33 -0.24
N GLU A 9 6.92 9.61 0.11
CA GLU A 9 7.88 10.64 -0.33
C GLU A 9 8.73 11.11 0.86
N THR A 10 10.01 11.37 0.62
CA THR A 10 10.90 11.95 1.62
C THR A 10 10.45 13.37 1.93
N ALA A 11 10.39 13.71 3.22
CA ALA A 11 10.05 15.07 3.64
C ALA A 11 11.34 15.86 3.84
N PHE A 12 11.43 17.05 3.27
CA PHE A 12 12.49 18.00 3.58
C PHE A 12 12.06 18.95 4.70
N CYS A 13 13.02 19.51 5.45
CA CYS A 13 12.73 20.40 6.58
C CYS A 13 11.91 21.64 6.19
N ASP A 14 12.07 22.12 4.95
CA ASP A 14 11.47 23.36 4.47
C ASP A 14 10.17 23.12 3.66
N GLU A 15 9.73 21.87 3.59
CA GLU A 15 8.61 21.46 2.76
C GLU A 15 7.28 21.52 3.51
N GLN A 16 6.29 22.20 2.91
CA GLN A 16 4.93 22.20 3.43
C GLN A 16 4.24 20.88 3.08
N THR A 17 4.10 20.00 4.07
CA THR A 17 3.42 18.70 3.88
C THR A 17 1.89 18.80 3.85
N ASN A 18 1.31 20.01 3.83
CA ASN A 18 -0.13 20.28 3.73
C ASN A 18 -1.00 19.42 4.67
N GLY A 19 -0.60 19.32 5.95
CA GLY A 19 -1.34 18.57 6.97
C GLY A 19 -1.18 17.05 6.90
N LYS A 20 -0.28 16.53 6.06
CA LYS A 20 0.05 15.09 6.04
C LYS A 20 0.84 14.71 7.28
N GLN A 21 0.54 13.52 7.78
CA GLN A 21 1.27 12.94 8.90
C GLN A 21 2.71 12.61 8.48
N LEU A 22 3.66 13.20 9.20
CA LEU A 22 5.07 12.86 9.10
C LEU A 22 5.36 11.59 9.89
N VAL A 23 6.09 10.67 9.26
CA VAL A 23 6.65 9.48 9.90
C VAL A 23 8.17 9.45 9.69
N ALA A 24 8.87 8.73 10.58
CA ALA A 24 10.31 8.54 10.48
C ALA A 24 10.72 8.05 9.09
N ALA A 25 11.81 8.59 8.54
CA ALA A 25 12.29 8.20 7.24
C ALA A 25 12.68 6.71 7.24
N ASN A 26 12.22 5.98 6.23
CA ASN A 26 12.56 4.59 6.00
C ASN A 26 12.75 4.40 4.49
N GLU A 27 13.98 4.09 4.08
CA GLU A 27 14.36 3.99 2.67
C GLU A 27 13.64 2.85 1.95
N ASP A 28 13.43 1.71 2.62
CA ASP A 28 12.72 0.57 2.05
C ASP A 28 11.27 0.93 1.75
N MET A 29 10.62 1.67 2.65
CA MET A 29 9.25 2.13 2.44
C MET A 29 9.15 3.12 1.27
N VAL A 30 10.08 4.07 1.16
CA VAL A 30 10.12 5.03 0.04
C VAL A 30 10.36 4.32 -1.30
N ARG A 31 11.22 3.30 -1.31
CA ARG A 31 11.61 2.58 -2.53
C ARG A 31 10.59 1.54 -2.97
N LEU A 32 10.10 0.73 -2.04
CA LEU A 32 9.38 -0.51 -2.33
C LEU A 32 7.87 -0.39 -2.09
N PHE A 33 7.43 0.48 -1.19
CA PHE A 33 6.02 0.55 -0.80
C PHE A 33 5.22 1.47 -1.72
N ARG A 34 4.46 0.84 -2.63
CA ARG A 34 3.55 1.50 -3.57
C ARG A 34 2.15 0.92 -3.41
N LYS A 35 1.12 1.74 -3.57
CA LYS A 35 -0.25 1.30 -3.80
C LYS A 35 -0.39 0.84 -5.25
N ILE A 36 -1.08 -0.27 -5.47
CA ILE A 36 -1.36 -0.81 -6.79
C ILE A 36 -2.65 -0.17 -7.30
N ASN A 37 -2.53 0.71 -8.30
CA ASN A 37 -3.67 1.45 -8.86
C ASN A 37 -4.43 0.69 -9.96
N ALA A 38 -3.84 -0.38 -10.52
CA ALA A 38 -4.45 -1.26 -11.52
C ALA A 38 -4.62 -2.69 -10.95
N PRO A 39 -5.54 -2.88 -9.97
CA PRO A 39 -5.70 -4.16 -9.30
C PRO A 39 -6.20 -5.26 -10.24
N ASP A 40 -6.88 -4.91 -11.33
CA ASP A 40 -7.33 -5.79 -12.42
C ASP A 40 -6.20 -6.56 -13.12
N THR A 41 -4.96 -6.07 -13.02
CA THR A 41 -3.77 -6.76 -13.54
C THR A 41 -3.24 -7.86 -12.61
N LEU A 42 -3.76 -7.96 -11.38
CA LEU A 42 -3.32 -8.96 -10.42
C LEU A 42 -3.90 -10.34 -10.75
N THR A 43 -3.02 -11.32 -10.73
CA THR A 43 -3.35 -12.73 -10.87
C THR A 43 -2.83 -13.48 -9.65
N VAL A 44 -3.34 -14.69 -9.42
CA VAL A 44 -2.83 -15.54 -8.32
C VAL A 44 -1.32 -15.76 -8.47
N ASN A 45 -0.80 -15.88 -9.69
CA ASN A 45 0.60 -16.17 -9.94
C ASN A 45 1.53 -14.97 -9.66
N ASN A 46 1.08 -13.74 -9.91
CA ASN A 46 1.92 -12.55 -9.70
C ASN A 46 1.74 -11.92 -8.31
N ALA A 47 0.65 -12.22 -7.60
CA ALA A 47 0.33 -11.57 -6.32
C ALA A 47 0.86 -12.32 -5.09
N ILE A 48 0.86 -13.66 -5.12
CA ILE A 48 1.17 -14.46 -3.92
C ILE A 48 2.64 -14.27 -3.51
N GLY A 49 2.85 -13.91 -2.24
CA GLY A 49 4.18 -13.64 -1.67
C GLY A 49 4.80 -12.30 -2.09
N ARG A 50 4.13 -11.50 -2.92
CA ARG A 50 4.63 -10.24 -3.47
C ARG A 50 3.71 -9.04 -3.25
N VAL A 51 2.45 -9.29 -2.90
CA VAL A 51 1.43 -8.27 -2.72
C VAL A 51 0.82 -8.41 -1.33
N TRP A 52 0.58 -7.26 -0.72
CA TRP A 52 -0.12 -7.11 0.55
C TRP A 52 -1.40 -6.31 0.36
N TYR A 53 -2.35 -6.46 1.27
CA TYR A 53 -3.63 -5.77 1.18
C TYR A 53 -4.14 -5.27 2.53
N ASP A 54 -4.92 -4.20 2.47
CA ASP A 54 -5.84 -3.78 3.54
C ASP A 54 -7.27 -3.96 3.03
N LYS A 55 -8.15 -4.45 3.91
CA LYS A 55 -9.59 -4.47 3.67
C LYS A 55 -10.26 -3.67 4.78
N SER A 56 -10.74 -2.49 4.42
CA SER A 56 -11.47 -1.60 5.32
C SER A 56 -12.60 -0.92 4.54
N ASP A 57 -13.76 -0.74 5.19
CA ASP A 57 -14.95 -0.10 4.60
C ASP A 57 -15.43 -0.75 3.30
N LYS A 58 -15.39 -2.09 3.27
CA LYS A 58 -15.77 -2.93 2.11
C LYS A 58 -14.89 -2.71 0.86
N LYS A 59 -13.85 -1.87 0.91
CA LYS A 59 -12.86 -1.70 -0.15
C LYS A 59 -11.61 -2.51 0.16
N VAL A 60 -11.00 -3.05 -0.88
CA VAL A 60 -9.70 -3.72 -0.81
C VAL A 60 -8.69 -2.86 -1.55
N GLU A 61 -7.60 -2.52 -0.87
CA GLU A 61 -6.48 -1.80 -1.45
C GLU A 61 -5.25 -2.71 -1.41
N PHE A 62 -4.47 -2.70 -2.49
CA PHE A 62 -3.33 -3.57 -2.68
C PHE A 62 -2.03 -2.77 -2.69
N PHE A 63 -0.95 -3.39 -2.22
CA PHE A 63 0.35 -2.75 -2.03
C PHE A 63 1.48 -3.70 -2.40
N THR A 64 2.59 -3.14 -2.88
CA THR A 64 3.78 -3.89 -3.32
C THR A 64 4.72 -4.29 -2.18
N HIS A 65 4.46 -3.85 -0.95
CA HIS A 65 5.30 -4.15 0.20
C HIS A 65 4.49 -4.29 1.49
N TYR A 66 5.06 -4.97 2.48
CA TYR A 66 4.46 -5.10 3.81
C TYR A 66 4.56 -3.77 4.57
N GLY A 67 3.78 -3.64 5.64
CA GLY A 67 3.82 -2.45 6.50
C GLY A 67 2.46 -2.15 7.09
N LEU A 68 2.23 -0.87 7.38
CA LEU A 68 0.94 -0.36 7.86
C LEU A 68 0.19 0.30 6.70
N SER A 69 -1.13 0.12 6.66
CA SER A 69 -2.01 0.84 5.75
C SER A 69 -1.92 2.35 6.02
N PRO A 70 -1.54 3.18 5.03
CA PRO A 70 -1.44 4.63 5.22
C PRO A 70 -2.78 5.28 5.58
N ARG A 71 -3.90 4.62 5.27
CA ARG A 71 -5.26 5.09 5.56
C ARG A 71 -5.75 4.69 6.93
N THR A 72 -5.47 3.46 7.36
CA THR A 72 -6.09 2.88 8.56
C THR A 72 -5.11 2.63 9.71
N GLY A 73 -3.81 2.73 9.46
CA GLY A 73 -2.75 2.41 10.43
C GLY A 73 -2.64 0.92 10.77
N LYS A 74 -3.46 0.05 10.18
CA LYS A 74 -3.47 -1.39 10.45
C LYS A 74 -2.40 -2.11 9.64
N THR A 75 -1.85 -3.19 10.20
CA THR A 75 -0.92 -4.06 9.49
C THR A 75 -1.55 -4.64 8.23
N LEU A 76 -0.85 -4.46 7.10
CA LEU A 76 -1.24 -5.07 5.84
C LEU A 76 -1.08 -6.59 5.91
N LYS A 77 -2.02 -7.30 5.30
CA LYS A 77 -2.01 -8.77 5.26
C LYS A 77 -1.40 -9.23 3.94
N PRO A 78 -0.63 -10.34 3.92
CA PRO A 78 -0.20 -10.93 2.65
C PRO A 78 -1.45 -11.35 1.85
N VAL A 79 -1.44 -11.07 0.54
CA VAL A 79 -2.55 -11.47 -0.35
C VAL A 79 -2.64 -12.99 -0.41
N THR A 80 -3.89 -13.48 -0.46
CA THR A 80 -4.21 -14.89 -0.67
C THR A 80 -4.95 -15.09 -1.97
N LYS A 81 -4.97 -16.33 -2.47
CA LYS A 81 -5.72 -16.71 -3.68
C LYS A 81 -7.18 -16.25 -3.60
N TYR A 82 -7.82 -16.48 -2.46
CA TYR A 82 -9.20 -16.06 -2.20
C TYR A 82 -9.42 -14.54 -2.33
N ILE A 83 -8.46 -13.71 -1.90
CA ILE A 83 -8.59 -12.26 -2.02
C ILE A 83 -8.51 -11.83 -3.50
N ILE A 84 -7.62 -12.41 -4.29
CA ILE A 84 -7.55 -12.13 -5.73
C ILE A 84 -8.84 -12.58 -6.43
N GLU A 85 -9.26 -13.83 -6.22
CA GLU A 85 -10.44 -14.39 -6.88
C GLU A 85 -11.73 -13.65 -6.50
N LYS A 86 -11.82 -13.07 -5.30
CA LYS A 86 -13.03 -12.39 -4.84
C LYS A 86 -13.10 -10.91 -5.17
N TYR A 87 -11.95 -10.22 -5.25
CA TYR A 87 -11.92 -8.76 -5.33
C TYR A 87 -11.21 -8.22 -6.57
N VAL A 88 -10.58 -9.08 -7.37
CA VAL A 88 -9.91 -8.69 -8.63
C VAL A 88 -10.59 -9.33 -9.83
N VAL A 89 -10.81 -10.65 -9.78
CA VAL A 89 -11.44 -11.41 -10.86
C VAL A 89 -12.96 -11.38 -10.65
N ASN A 90 -13.60 -10.31 -11.11
CA ASN A 90 -15.06 -10.20 -11.16
C ASN A 90 -15.50 -9.92 -12.59
#